data_AF-A0A519YA12-F1
#
_entry.id   AF-A0A519YA12-F1
#
_cell.length_a   1.000
_cell.length_b   1.000
_cell.length_c   1.000
_cell.angle_alpha   90.00
_cell.angle_beta   90.00
_cell.angle_gamma   90.00
#
_symmetry.space_group_name_H-M   'P 1'
#
loop_
_entity.id
_entity.type
_entity.pdbx_description
1 polymer ?
#
loop_
_entity_poly.entity_id
_entity_poly.type
_entity_poly.pdbx_seq_one_letter_code
_entity_poly.pdbx_strand_id
1 'polypeptide(L)'
;MLAADIPPAFVVNGMMGSFSKNHGDTQEAQLLKGMKPSDEGFGIEDVADAGKLTLVTPGGGREVSILTSPKGNYSELFEAVYDTIALNKPYPITEEDVITQLEILES
;
A
#
# COMPACT_ATOMS: atom_id res chain seq x y z
N MET A 1 -21.20 -15.76 -2.09
CA MET A 1 -20.35 -15.59 -3.29
C MET A 1 -19.12 -16.46 -3.07
N LEU A 2 -18.92 -17.50 -3.88
CA LEU A 2 -17.75 -18.37 -3.77
C LEU A 2 -16.74 -17.93 -4.82
N ALA A 3 -15.55 -17.54 -4.39
CA ALA A 3 -14.43 -17.26 -5.29
C ALA A 3 -13.67 -18.57 -5.53
N ALA A 4 -13.46 -18.92 -6.80
CA ALA A 4 -12.69 -20.09 -7.20
C ALA A 4 -11.17 -19.83 -7.20
N ASP A 5 -10.77 -18.57 -7.00
CA ASP A 5 -9.39 -18.10 -6.97
C ASP A 5 -9.27 -16.93 -5.98
N ILE A 6 -8.04 -16.58 -5.59
CA ILE A 6 -7.76 -15.46 -4.68
C ILE A 6 -8.05 -14.15 -5.43
N PRO A 7 -9.01 -13.33 -4.97
CA PRO A 7 -9.27 -12.04 -5.60
C PRO A 7 -8.11 -11.06 -5.33
N PRO A 8 -7.93 -10.03 -6.18
CA PRO A 8 -6.95 -8.97 -5.91
C PRO A 8 -7.19 -8.33 -4.54
N ALA A 9 -6.11 -8.04 -3.81
CA ALA A 9 -6.20 -7.43 -2.48
C ALA A 9 -6.65 -5.97 -2.52
N PHE A 10 -6.27 -5.24 -3.58
CA PHE A 10 -6.66 -3.86 -3.79
C PHE A 10 -7.39 -3.74 -5.13
N VAL A 11 -8.58 -3.15 -5.10
CA VAL A 11 -9.35 -2.81 -6.29
C VAL A 11 -9.93 -1.41 -6.12
N VAL A 12 -9.58 -0.51 -7.03
CA VAL A 12 -10.14 0.85 -7.10
C VAL A 12 -10.81 1.01 -8.45
N ASN A 13 -12.10 1.34 -8.45
CA ASN A 13 -12.87 1.60 -9.67
C ASN A 13 -13.31 3.06 -9.67
N GLY A 14 -12.90 3.79 -10.70
CA GLY A 14 -13.34 5.14 -10.99
C GLY A 14 -14.14 5.20 -12.29
N MET A 15 -14.70 6.37 -12.59
CA MET A 15 -15.47 6.57 -13.81
C MET A 15 -14.65 6.37 -15.09
N MET A 16 -13.35 6.70 -15.04
CA MET A 16 -12.46 6.69 -16.21
C MET A 16 -11.40 5.60 -16.15
N GLY A 17 -11.55 4.61 -15.27
CA GLY A 17 -10.56 3.54 -15.16
C GLY A 17 -10.67 2.70 -13.91
N SER A 18 -9.81 1.71 -13.83
CA SER A 18 -9.68 0.84 -12.67
C SER A 18 -8.22 0.48 -12.39
N PHE A 19 -7.94 0.26 -11.12
CA PHE A 19 -6.66 -0.23 -10.63
C PHE A 19 -6.91 -1.52 -9.85
N SER A 20 -6.10 -2.55 -10.09
CA SER A 20 -6.11 -3.78 -9.29
C SER A 20 -4.69 -4.22 -8.96
N LYS A 21 -4.45 -4.68 -7.73
CA LYS A 21 -3.15 -5.18 -7.27
C LYS A 21 -3.33 -6.37 -6.33
N ASN A 22 -2.41 -7.32 -6.39
CA ASN A 22 -2.28 -8.35 -5.37
C ASN A 22 -1.74 -7.78 -4.05
N HIS A 23 -1.80 -8.56 -2.98
CA HIS A 23 -1.25 -8.16 -1.69
C HIS A 23 0.27 -7.99 -1.83
N GLY A 24 0.78 -6.81 -1.47
CA GLY A 24 2.10 -6.38 -1.98
C GLY A 24 3.19 -6.18 -0.94
N ASP A 25 2.89 -5.83 0.31
CA ASP A 25 3.97 -5.52 1.25
C ASP A 25 4.74 -6.79 1.63
N THR A 26 6.06 -6.76 1.42
CA THR A 26 6.97 -7.89 1.64
C THR A 26 7.82 -7.73 2.89
N GLN A 27 7.75 -6.57 3.56
CA GLN A 27 8.67 -6.20 4.63
C GLN A 27 8.59 -7.18 5.80
N GLU A 28 7.39 -7.52 6.27
CA GLU A 28 7.21 -8.50 7.35
C GLU A 28 7.79 -9.87 6.97
N ALA A 29 7.48 -10.37 5.77
CA ALA A 29 8.00 -11.65 5.29
C ALA A 29 9.53 -11.67 5.15
N GLN A 30 10.13 -10.54 4.76
CA GLN A 30 11.57 -10.36 4.68
C GLN A 30 12.21 -10.32 6.09
N LEU A 31 11.61 -9.59 7.04
CA LEU A 31 12.05 -9.56 8.45
C LEU A 31 12.03 -10.96 9.07
N LEU A 32 10.96 -11.72 8.84
CA LEU A 32 10.83 -13.11 9.32
C LEU A 32 11.92 -14.04 8.74
N LYS A 33 12.45 -13.72 7.55
CA LYS A 33 13.58 -14.42 6.93
C LYS A 33 14.96 -13.89 7.36
N GLY A 34 14.99 -12.92 8.28
CA GLY A 34 16.22 -12.34 8.83
C GLY A 34 16.84 -11.23 8.00
N MET A 35 16.15 -10.73 6.96
CA MET A 35 16.58 -9.52 6.23
C MET A 35 16.45 -8.32 7.15
N LYS A 36 17.40 -7.39 7.07
CA LYS A 36 17.38 -6.15 7.85
C LYS A 36 16.81 -5.00 7.02
N PRO A 37 16.20 -4.00 7.67
CA PRO A 37 15.76 -2.78 6.96
C PRO A 37 16.85 -2.06 6.18
N SER A 38 18.12 -2.20 6.61
CA SER A 38 19.30 -1.64 5.94
C SER A 38 19.74 -2.39 4.68
N ASP A 39 19.18 -3.57 4.41
CA ASP A 39 19.59 -4.39 3.27
C ASP A 39 18.99 -3.82 1.97
N GLU A 40 19.75 -3.88 0.87
CA GLU A 40 19.42 -3.24 -0.41
C GLU A 40 18.04 -3.65 -0.97
N GLY A 41 17.67 -4.92 -0.78
CA GLY A 41 16.39 -5.50 -1.26
C GLY A 41 15.20 -5.35 -0.30
N PHE A 42 15.39 -4.78 0.89
CA PHE A 42 14.31 -4.67 1.86
C PHE A 42 13.18 -3.76 1.36
N GLY A 43 11.93 -4.19 1.52
CA GLY A 43 10.73 -3.45 1.11
C GLY A 43 10.50 -3.36 -0.41
N ILE A 44 11.33 -4.01 -1.23
CA ILE A 44 11.14 -4.05 -2.68
C ILE A 44 10.26 -5.26 -3.03
N GLU A 45 9.07 -4.99 -3.56
CA GLU A 45 8.12 -6.02 -4.00
C GLU A 45 8.57 -6.72 -5.28
N ASP A 46 8.06 -7.95 -5.52
CA ASP A 46 8.24 -8.65 -6.79
C ASP A 46 7.43 -7.93 -7.90
N VAL A 47 7.99 -7.87 -9.10
CA VAL A 47 7.32 -7.28 -10.28
C VAL A 47 6.04 -8.04 -10.63
N ALA A 48 5.95 -9.33 -10.28
CA ALA A 48 4.74 -10.12 -10.45
C ALA A 48 3.55 -9.60 -9.63
N ASP A 49 3.81 -8.89 -8.53
CA ASP A 49 2.78 -8.30 -7.65
C ASP A 49 2.47 -6.83 -8.01
N ALA A 50 3.07 -6.31 -9.09
CA ALA A 50 2.83 -4.97 -9.57
C ALA A 50 1.34 -4.73 -9.90
N GLY A 51 0.88 -3.51 -9.64
CA GLY A 51 -0.50 -3.12 -9.90
C GLY A 51 -0.79 -3.00 -11.39
N LYS A 52 -2.01 -3.32 -11.80
CA LYS A 52 -2.50 -3.10 -13.17
C LYS A 52 -3.45 -1.91 -13.17
N LEU A 53 -3.09 -0.87 -13.93
CA LEU A 53 -3.94 0.29 -14.17
C LEU A 53 -4.54 0.21 -15.57
N THR A 54 -5.85 0.37 -15.67
CA THR A 54 -6.58 0.49 -16.93
C THR A 54 -7.29 1.84 -16.98
N LEU A 55 -7.01 2.66 -18.00
CA LEU A 55 -7.63 3.96 -18.20
C LEU A 55 -8.46 3.99 -19.49
N VAL A 56 -9.58 4.70 -19.46
CA VAL A 56 -10.39 4.98 -20.63
C VAL A 56 -9.78 6.16 -21.38
N THR A 57 -9.44 5.93 -22.64
CA THR A 57 -8.88 6.97 -23.52
C THR A 57 -9.97 7.92 -24.03
N PRO A 58 -9.63 9.14 -24.49
CA PRO A 58 -10.61 10.08 -25.03
C PRO A 58 -11.47 9.53 -26.19
N GLY A 59 -10.94 8.59 -26.98
CA GLY A 59 -11.65 7.93 -28.07
C GLY A 59 -12.54 6.76 -27.65
N GLY A 60 -12.72 6.51 -26.34
CA GLY A 60 -13.48 5.37 -25.82
C GLY A 60 -12.73 4.03 -25.81
N GLY A 61 -11.47 4.01 -26.26
CA GLY A 61 -10.56 2.87 -26.11
C GLY A 61 -10.01 2.73 -24.69
N ARG A 62 -9.12 1.75 -24.47
CA ARG A 62 -8.48 1.50 -23.17
C ARG A 62 -6.96 1.47 -23.30
N GLU A 63 -6.29 2.06 -22.33
CA GLU A 63 -4.84 1.95 -22.13
C GLU A 63 -4.57 1.17 -20.86
N VAL A 64 -3.60 0.24 -20.90
CA VAL A 64 -3.23 -0.62 -19.77
C VAL A 64 -1.76 -0.42 -19.46
N SER A 65 -1.45 -0.18 -18.19
CA SER A 65 -0.08 -0.07 -17.68
C SER A 65 0.12 -0.94 -16.44
N ILE A 66 1.35 -1.40 -16.25
CA ILE A 66 1.80 -2.10 -15.04
C ILE A 66 2.58 -1.10 -14.20
N LEU A 67 2.19 -0.96 -12.94
CA LEU A 67 2.72 -0.01 -11.98
C LEU A 67 3.45 -0.78 -10.88
N THR A 68 4.77 -0.70 -10.87
CA THR A 68 5.59 -1.23 -9.78
C THR A 68 5.34 -0.42 -8.52
N SER A 69 5.27 -1.11 -7.38
CA SER A 69 5.05 -0.46 -6.09
C SER A 69 6.27 0.37 -5.67
N PRO A 70 6.04 1.50 -4.98
CA PRO A 70 7.11 2.14 -4.21
C PRO A 70 7.71 1.15 -3.20
N LYS A 71 8.99 1.34 -2.88
CA LYS A 71 9.65 0.57 -1.82
C LYS A 71 8.95 0.84 -0.48
N GLY A 72 8.51 -0.22 0.20
CA GLY A 72 7.96 -0.13 1.55
C GLY A 72 9.03 0.27 2.56
N ASN A 73 8.65 1.10 3.54
CA ASN A 73 9.58 1.63 4.53
C ASN A 73 8.92 1.86 5.91
N TYR A 74 8.90 0.84 6.77
CA TYR A 74 8.39 0.99 8.14
C TYR A 74 9.18 1.99 8.99
N SER A 75 10.43 2.30 8.64
CA SER A 75 11.23 3.28 9.39
C SER A 75 10.64 4.69 9.35
N GLU A 76 9.84 5.04 8.34
CA GLU A 76 9.18 6.35 8.25
C GLU A 76 8.26 6.63 9.44
N LEU A 77 7.67 5.60 10.04
CA LEU A 77 6.85 5.75 11.24
C LEU A 77 7.70 6.18 12.45
N PHE A 78 8.90 5.61 12.60
CA PHE A 78 9.82 5.97 13.68
C PHE A 78 10.41 7.36 13.49
N GLU A 79 10.70 7.74 12.24
CA GLU A 79 11.11 9.10 11.90
C GLU A 79 10.00 10.10 12.22
N ALA A 80 8.73 9.78 11.92
CA ALA A 80 7.60 10.63 12.29
C ALA A 80 7.49 10.82 13.81
N VAL A 81 7.71 9.77 14.60
CA VAL A 81 7.75 9.87 16.08
C VAL A 81 8.89 10.79 16.53
N TYR A 82 10.09 10.61 15.97
CA TYR A 82 11.24 11.46 16.27
C TYR A 82 10.94 12.93 15.95
N ASP A 83 10.44 13.20 14.75
CA ASP A 83 10.10 14.54 14.26
C ASP A 83 9.05 15.22 15.14
N THR A 84 8.05 14.48 15.61
CA THR A 84 7.05 15.01 16.53
C THR A 84 7.65 15.37 17.88
N ILE A 85 8.45 14.48 18.48
CA ILE A 85 9.01 14.70 19.82
C ILE A 85 10.12 15.76 19.80
N ALA A 86 11.04 15.68 18.85
CA ALA A 86 12.25 16.50 18.81
C ALA A 86 12.04 17.84 18.11
N LEU A 87 11.19 17.88 17.07
CA LEU A 87 11.01 19.07 16.22
C LEU A 87 9.62 19.68 16.33
N ASN A 88 8.75 19.12 17.19
CA ASN A 88 7.38 19.59 17.40
C ASN A 88 6.55 19.62 16.09
N LYS A 89 6.84 18.70 15.15
CA LYS A 89 6.06 18.53 13.93
C LYS A 89 4.77 17.74 14.20
N PRO A 90 3.66 18.04 13.50
CA PRO A 90 2.45 17.23 13.60
C PRO A 90 2.72 15.76 13.26
N TYR A 91 2.23 14.84 14.09
CA TYR A 91 2.28 13.41 13.83
C TYR A 91 1.25 13.05 12.74
N PRO A 92 1.57 12.16 11.78
CA PRO A 92 0.70 11.92 10.62
C PRO A 92 -0.54 11.07 10.92
N ILE A 93 -0.58 10.38 12.06
CA ILE A 93 -1.75 9.59 12.50
C ILE A 93 -2.39 10.33 13.67
N THR A 94 -3.61 10.80 13.49
CA THR A 94 -4.30 11.62 14.49
C THR A 94 -5.11 10.78 15.47
N GLU A 95 -5.52 11.38 16.59
CA GLU A 95 -6.45 10.76 17.53
C GLU A 95 -7.80 10.45 16.85
N GLU A 96 -8.29 11.34 15.99
CA GLU A 96 -9.53 11.16 15.23
C GLU A 96 -9.47 9.95 14.27
N ASP A 97 -8.32 9.72 13.63
CA ASP A 97 -8.11 8.53 12.79
C ASP A 97 -8.25 7.24 13.60
N VAL A 98 -7.67 7.20 14.81
CA VAL A 98 -7.71 6.03 15.70
C VAL A 98 -9.13 5.80 16.25
N ILE A 99 -9.80 6.86 16.70
CA ILE A 99 -11.19 6.75 17.20
C ILE A 99 -12.11 6.26 16.09
N THR A 100 -12.02 6.84 14.89
CA THR A 100 -12.82 6.43 13.73
C THR A 100 -12.60 4.96 13.37
N GLN A 101 -11.34 4.49 13.43
CA GLN A 101 -11.04 3.07 13.21
C GLN A 101 -11.72 2.16 14.25
N LEU A 102 -11.66 2.53 15.53
CA LEU A 102 -12.28 1.74 16.61
C LEU A 102 -13.80 1.69 16.47
N GLU A 103 -14.45 2.81 16.13
CA GLU A 103 -15.89 2.87 15.89
C GLU A 103 -16.33 1.92 14.76
N ILE A 104 -15.55 1.85 13.66
CA ILE A 104 -15.82 0.92 12.55
C ILE A 104 -15.68 -0.54 13.00
N LEU A 105 -14.70 -0.86 13.86
CA LEU A 105 -14.46 -2.23 14.33
C LEU A 105 -15.50 -2.73 15.34
N GLU A 106 -16.12 -1.82 16.10
CA GLU A 106 -17.12 -2.16 17.12
C GLU A 106 -18.57 -2.19 16.58
N SER A 107 -18.79 -1.77 15.33
CA SER A 107 -20.09 -1.74 14.66
C SER A 107 -20.50 -3.09 14.06
#